data_AF-A0A1I2VXA7-F1
#
_entry.id   AF-A0A1I2VXA7-F1
#
_cell.length_a   1.000
_cell.length_b   1.000
_cell.length_c   1.000
_cell.angle_alpha   90.00
_cell.angle_beta   90.00
_cell.angle_gamma   90.00
#
_symmetry.space_group_name_H-M   'P 1'
#
loop_
_entity.id
_entity.type
_entity.pdbx_description
1 polymer ?
#
loop_
_entity_poly.entity_id
_entity_poly.type
_entity_poly.pdbx_seq_one_letter_code
_entity_poly.pdbx_strand_id
1 'polypeptide(L)'
;MATRRHGRLLPIPLNVLVSAAYNQWTQFEDFPRFMDGADRIEQRTDTLTRCKAKIGDAERRLDEEITEQIPDERVARLRARR
;
A
#
# COMPACT_ATOMS: atom_id res chain seq x y z
N MET A 1 12.20 -26.58 1.84
CA MET A 1 10.98 -26.22 2.59
C MET A 1 11.24 -24.91 3.32
N ALA A 2 10.63 -23.80 2.92
CA ALA A 2 10.86 -22.49 3.55
C ALA A 2 9.65 -22.12 4.41
N THR A 3 9.84 -22.11 5.73
CA THR A 3 8.81 -21.80 6.72
C THR A 3 8.47 -20.31 6.66
N ARG A 4 7.21 -19.99 6.29
CA ARG A 4 6.71 -18.61 6.24
C ARG A 4 6.50 -18.10 7.67
N ARG A 5 7.49 -17.41 8.25
CA ARG A 5 7.32 -16.71 9.54
C ARG A 5 6.29 -15.59 9.36
N HIS A 6 5.12 -15.73 9.98
CA HIS A 6 4.17 -14.62 10.11
C HIS A 6 4.61 -13.78 11.31
N GLY A 7 5.37 -12.71 11.05
CA GLY A 7 5.68 -11.70 12.06
C GLY A 7 4.41 -10.96 12.46
N ARG A 8 4.20 -10.75 13.77
CA ARG A 8 3.09 -9.91 14.25
C ARG A 8 3.35 -8.47 13.82
N LEU A 9 2.41 -7.88 13.08
CA LEU A 9 2.42 -6.45 12.81
C LEU A 9 2.00 -5.72 14.09
N LEU A 10 2.80 -4.73 14.50
CA LEU A 10 2.47 -3.85 15.63
C LEU A 10 2.06 -2.47 15.09
N PRO A 11 1.07 -1.80 15.71
CA PRO A 11 0.65 -0.47 15.30
C PRO A 11 1.76 0.56 15.60
N ILE A 12 1.85 1.58 14.76
CA ILE A 12 2.74 2.72 14.94
C ILE A 12 1.87 3.93 15.31
N PRO A 13 2.02 4.53 16.51
CA PRO A 13 1.25 5.71 16.89
C PRO A 13 1.74 6.94 16.11
N LEU A 14 0.81 7.77 15.66
CA LEU A 14 1.09 9.03 14.97
C LEU A 14 0.47 10.20 15.74
N ASN A 15 1.22 11.30 15.91
CA ASN A 15 0.76 12.50 16.60
C ASN A 15 0.24 13.55 15.61
N VAL A 16 -0.73 13.17 14.79
CA VAL A 16 -1.37 14.01 13.76
C VAL A 16 -2.88 13.74 13.75
N LEU A 17 -3.66 14.63 13.12
CA LEU A 17 -5.09 14.37 12.90
C LEU A 17 -5.27 13.10 12.07
N VAL A 18 -6.28 12.30 12.40
CA VAL A 18 -6.60 11.06 11.67
C VAL A 18 -6.84 11.35 10.19
N SER A 19 -7.52 12.45 9.87
CA SER A 19 -7.75 12.89 8.50
C SER A 19 -6.47 13.25 7.74
N ALA A 20 -5.49 13.84 8.41
CA ALA A 20 -4.20 14.11 7.80
C ALA A 20 -3.44 12.81 7.47
N ALA A 21 -3.43 11.85 8.40
CA ALA A 21 -2.83 10.54 8.17
C ALA A 21 -3.56 9.77 7.06
N TYR A 22 -4.90 9.75 7.10
CA TYR A 22 -5.74 9.07 6.12
C TYR A 22 -5.56 9.64 4.71
N ASN A 23 -5.60 10.97 4.57
CA ASN A 23 -5.41 11.63 3.28
C ASN A 23 -4.02 11.33 2.70
N GLN A 24 -2.97 11.35 3.53
CA GLN A 24 -1.62 11.01 3.09
C GLN A 24 -1.51 9.54 2.65
N TRP A 25 -2.15 8.62 3.37
CA TRP A 25 -2.09 7.18 3.06
C TRP A 25 -2.94 6.78 1.84
N THR A 26 -3.84 7.66 1.39
CA THR A 26 -4.67 7.48 0.20
C THR A 26 -4.14 8.21 -1.04
N GLN A 27 -3.08 9.03 -0.93
CA GLN A 27 -2.33 9.55 -2.08
C GLN A 27 -1.39 8.48 -2.66
N PHE A 28 -1.95 7.45 -3.31
CA PHE A 28 -1.19 6.27 -3.71
C PHE A 28 0.03 6.57 -4.59
N GLU A 29 -0.09 7.51 -5.53
CA GLU A 29 0.99 7.82 -6.48
C GLU A 29 2.18 8.55 -5.83
N ASP A 30 2.01 9.10 -4.61
CA ASP A 30 3.10 9.72 -3.86
C ASP A 30 3.99 8.71 -3.12
N PHE A 31 3.57 7.44 -3.02
CA PHE A 31 4.29 6.39 -2.27
C PHE A 31 5.78 6.25 -2.59
N PRO A 32 6.21 6.32 -3.87
CA PRO A 32 7.64 6.26 -4.20
C PRO A 32 8.49 7.37 -3.58
N ARG A 33 7.89 8.49 -3.15
CA ARG A 33 8.62 9.60 -2.53
C ARG A 33 9.06 9.29 -1.10
N PHE A 34 8.40 8.34 -0.44
CA PHE A 34 8.61 8.05 0.98
C PHE A 34 8.90 6.58 1.29
N MET A 35 8.72 5.66 0.33
CA MET A 35 9.09 4.25 0.48
C MET A 35 10.01 3.79 -0.63
N ASP A 36 11.24 3.45 -0.26
CA ASP A 36 12.29 2.95 -1.16
C ASP A 36 11.90 1.63 -1.87
N GLY A 37 11.01 0.85 -1.26
CA GLY A 37 10.48 -0.40 -1.86
C GLY A 37 9.41 -0.19 -2.94
N ALA A 38 8.83 1.01 -3.04
CA ALA A 38 7.82 1.35 -4.05
C ALA A 38 8.48 2.17 -5.16
N ASP A 39 8.54 1.61 -6.37
CA ASP A 39 9.15 2.29 -7.53
C ASP A 39 8.10 3.16 -8.26
N ARG A 40 6.88 2.63 -8.42
CA ARG A 40 5.75 3.37 -8.99
C ARG A 40 4.41 2.80 -8.53
N ILE A 41 3.44 3.67 -8.26
CA ILE A 41 2.04 3.28 -8.16
C ILE A 41 1.26 4.12 -9.17
N GLU A 42 0.39 3.46 -9.94
CA GLU A 42 -0.48 4.10 -10.92
C GLU A 42 -1.93 3.77 -10.59
N GLN A 43 -2.77 4.78 -10.39
CA GLN A 43 -4.20 4.56 -10.23
C GLN A 43 -4.84 4.34 -11.61
N ARG A 44 -5.37 3.14 -11.84
CA ARG A 44 -5.94 2.73 -13.14
C ARG A 44 -7.43 2.98 -13.21
N THR A 45 -8.11 2.82 -12.08
CA THR A 45 -9.52 3.17 -11.86
C THR A 45 -9.69 3.62 -10.40
N ASP A 46 -10.92 4.00 -10.02
CA ASP A 46 -11.24 4.35 -8.63
C ASP A 46 -10.93 3.23 -7.63
N THR A 47 -10.91 1.97 -8.07
CA THR A 47 -10.70 0.79 -7.23
C THR A 47 -9.50 -0.06 -7.60
N LEU A 48 -8.75 0.28 -8.66
CA LEU A 48 -7.63 -0.54 -9.14
C LEU A 48 -6.36 0.29 -9.23
N THR A 49 -5.30 -0.22 -8.59
CA THR A 49 -3.95 0.34 -8.67
C THR A 49 -2.99 -0.67 -9.26
N ARG A 50 -1.99 -0.18 -10.01
CA ARG A 50 -0.86 -0.97 -10.49
C ARG A 50 0.40 -0.54 -9.77
N CYS A 51 0.96 -1.44 -8.98
CA CYS A 51 2.15 -1.21 -8.18
C CYS A 51 3.35 -1.89 -8.84
N LYS A 52 4.44 -1.12 -9.02
CA LYS A 52 5.77 -1.61 -9.32
C LYS A 52 6.63 -1.43 -8.08
N ALA A 53 7.16 -2.53 -7.56
CA ALA A 53 7.98 -2.56 -6.37
C ALA A 53 9.34 -3.17 -6.67
N LYS A 54 10.39 -2.65 -6.04
CA LYS A 54 11.75 -3.17 -6.11
C LYS A 54 12.21 -3.52 -4.71
N ILE A 55 12.56 -4.79 -4.48
CA ILE A 55 13.04 -5.28 -3.18
C ILE A 55 14.35 -6.00 -3.43
N GLY A 56 15.47 -5.32 -3.14
CA GLY A 56 16.79 -5.76 -3.59
C GLY A 56 16.85 -5.84 -5.12
N ASP A 57 17.33 -6.96 -5.65
CA ASP A 57 17.40 -7.21 -7.11
C ASP A 57 16.08 -7.69 -7.71
N ALA A 58 15.05 -7.94 -6.89
CA ALA A 58 13.77 -8.42 -7.37
C ALA A 58 12.81 -7.27 -7.71
N GLU A 59 12.40 -7.22 -8.98
CA GLU A 59 11.26 -6.40 -9.42
C GLU A 59 9.96 -7.22 -9.34
N ARG A 60 8.89 -6.59 -8.86
CA ARG A 60 7.53 -7.15 -8.82
C ARG A 60 6.54 -6.13 -9.37
N ARG A 61 5.60 -6.61 -10.18
CA ARG A 61 4.47 -5.83 -10.69
C ARG A 61 3.19 -6.52 -10.28
N LEU A 62 2.30 -5.78 -9.64
CA LEU A 62 1.09 -6.30 -9.04
C LEU A 62 -0.06 -5.35 -9.34
N ASP A 63 -1.21 -5.92 -9.67
CA ASP A 63 -2.49 -5.21 -9.62
C ASP A 63 -3.06 -5.39 -8.23
N GLU A 64 -3.48 -4.30 -7.60
CA GLU A 64 -4.10 -4.28 -6.29
C GLU A 64 -5.46 -3.61 -6.37
N GLU A 65 -6.46 -4.28 -5.81
CA GLU A 65 -7.82 -3.78 -5.69
C GLU A 65 -7.99 -3.09 -4.32
N ILE A 66 -8.59 -1.91 -4.33
CA ILE A 66 -9.04 -1.19 -3.15
C ILE A 66 -10.38 -1.80 -2.74
N THR A 67 -10.34 -2.68 -1.74
CA THR A 67 -11.54 -3.39 -1.28
C THR A 67 -12.35 -2.58 -0.28
N GLU A 68 -11.70 -1.67 0.43
CA GLU A 68 -12.33 -0.81 1.44
C GLU A 68 -11.68 0.57 1.44
N GLN A 69 -12.52 1.60 1.49
CA GLN A 69 -12.09 2.99 1.63
C GLN A 69 -13.15 3.76 2.41
N ILE A 70 -12.96 3.86 3.73
CA ILE A 70 -13.82 4.59 4.65
C ILE A 70 -13.03 5.77 5.20
N PRO A 71 -13.39 7.02 4.85
CA PRO A 71 -12.70 8.23 5.30
C PRO A 71 -12.46 8.23 6.81
N ASP A 72 -11.25 8.61 7.19
CA ASP A 72 -10.80 8.74 8.59
C ASP A 72 -10.89 7.45 9.43
N GLU A 73 -11.12 6.29 8.80
CA GLU A 73 -11.23 5.00 9.50
C GLU A 73 -10.27 3.96 8.93
N ARG A 74 -10.40 3.62 7.63
CA ARG A 74 -9.62 2.53 7.04
C ARG A 74 -9.51 2.58 5.53
N VAL A 75 -8.38 2.11 5.03
CA VAL A 75 -8.16 1.79 3.61
C VAL A 75 -7.54 0.39 3.53
N ALA A 76 -8.11 -0.48 2.70
CA ALA A 76 -7.61 -1.83 2.47
C ALA A 76 -7.31 -2.05 1.00
N ARG A 77 -6.11 -2.55 0.71
CA ARG A 77 -5.68 -2.99 -0.61
C ARG A 77 -5.34 -4.47 -0.57
N LEU A 78 -5.85 -5.22 -1.53
CA LEU A 78 -5.53 -6.63 -1.70
C LEU A 78 -4.96 -6.85 -3.10
N ARG A 79 -3.97 -7.74 -3.23
CA ARG A 79 -3.51 -8.20 -4.53
C ARG A 79 -4.69 -8.80 -5.30
N ALA A 80 -4.99 -8.25 -6.48
CA ALA A 80 -6.02 -8.76 -7.36
C ALA A 80 -5.69 -10.22 -7.72
N ARG A 81 -6.68 -11.11 -7.59
CA ARG A 81 -6.56 -12.48 -8.09
C ARG A 81 -6.71 -12.43 -9.60
N ARG A 82 -5.67 -12.85 -10.33
CA ARG A 82 -5.79 -13.15 -11.77
C ARG A 82 -6.55 -14.44 -11.97
#